data_AF-A0A7I7L9X9-F1
#
_entry.id   AF-A0A7I7L9X9-F1
#
_cell.length_a   1.000
_cell.length_b   1.000
_cell.length_c   1.000
_cell.angle_alpha   90.00
_cell.angle_beta   90.00
_cell.angle_gamma   90.00
#
_symmetry.space_group_name_H-M   'P 1'
#
loop_
_entity.id
_entity.type
_entity.pdbx_description
1 polymer ?
#
loop_
_entity_poly.entity_id
_entity_poly.type
_entity_poly.pdbx_seq_one_letter_code
_entity_poly.pdbx_strand_id
1 'polypeptide(L)'
;MRDNSYDMVGFQEVLKYGRTSGIELADYDVVHYAKAFGAKGIRIHSMDQFAEVFRMSLAEPGVTLIDVPVDYSRNIELFAELHDGVLD
;
A
#
# COMPACT_ATOMS: atom_id res chain seq x y z
N MET A 1 0.63 2.06 -2.56
CA MET A 1 0.93 0.96 -1.63
C MET A 1 -0.31 0.11 -1.55
N ARG A 2 -0.17 -1.21 -1.64
CA ARG A 2 -1.29 -2.14 -1.67
C ARG A 2 -1.20 -3.10 -0.49
N ASP A 3 -2.30 -3.13 0.25
CA ASP A 3 -2.62 -4.05 1.34
C ASP A 3 -4.05 -4.60 1.21
N ASN A 4 -4.82 -4.14 0.21
CA ASN A 4 -6.24 -4.43 0.00
C ASN A 4 -7.12 -4.10 1.22
N SER A 5 -6.77 -3.08 1.99
CA SER A 5 -7.54 -2.68 3.16
C SER A 5 -7.47 -1.17 3.44
N TYR A 6 -8.30 -0.69 4.35
CA TYR A 6 -8.09 0.59 5.02
C TYR A 6 -7.26 0.38 6.30
N ASP A 7 -5.99 -0.03 6.19
CA ASP A 7 -5.15 -0.44 7.33
C ASP A 7 -5.06 0.63 8.43
N MET A 8 -4.96 1.90 8.03
CA MET A 8 -4.88 3.03 8.97
C MET A 8 -6.11 3.13 9.89
N VAL A 9 -7.28 2.70 9.41
CA VAL A 9 -8.50 2.55 10.22
C VAL A 9 -8.46 1.24 11.00
N GLY A 10 -8.09 0.14 10.34
CA GLY A 10 -8.07 -1.20 10.92
C GLY A 10 -7.21 -1.30 12.18
N PHE A 11 -5.99 -0.77 12.17
CA PHE A 11 -5.13 -0.85 13.36
C PHE A 11 -5.70 -0.04 14.54
N GLN A 12 -6.32 1.12 14.27
CA GLN A 12 -6.97 1.92 15.32
C GLN A 12 -8.19 1.21 15.91
N GLU A 13 -8.95 0.50 15.08
CA GLU A 13 -10.08 -0.32 15.53
C GLU A 13 -9.62 -1.50 16.41
N VAL A 14 -8.51 -2.15 16.07
CA VAL A 14 -7.91 -3.20 16.92
C VAL A 14 -7.47 -2.61 18.26
N LEU A 15 -6.74 -1.49 18.26
CA LEU A 15 -6.28 -0.85 19.49
C LEU A 15 -7.43 -0.44 20.41
N LYS A 16 -8.54 0.06 19.86
CA LYS A 16 -9.65 0.60 20.64
C LYS A 16 -10.76 -0.41 20.96
N TYR A 17 -11.02 -1.36 20.06
CA TYR A 17 -12.18 -2.24 20.10
C TYR A 17 -11.83 -3.73 20.05
N GLY A 18 -10.56 -4.09 19.89
CA GLY A 18 -10.09 -5.48 19.82
C GLY A 18 -10.52 -6.23 18.56
N ARG A 19 -11.04 -5.55 17.54
CA ARG A 19 -11.48 -6.12 16.26
C ARG A 19 -11.55 -5.05 15.17
N THR A 20 -11.49 -5.47 13.91
CA THR A 20 -11.76 -4.61 12.75
C THR A 20 -13.22 -4.69 12.30
N SER A 21 -13.67 -3.71 11.50
CA SER A 21 -15.01 -3.70 10.90
C SER A 21 -15.05 -2.89 9.61
N GLY A 22 -15.33 -3.54 8.47
CA GLY A 22 -15.60 -2.84 7.20
C GLY A 22 -14.37 -2.22 6.52
N ILE A 23 -13.17 -2.67 6.87
CA ILE A 23 -11.90 -2.17 6.32
C ILE A 23 -11.38 -2.99 5.14
N GLU A 24 -11.88 -4.21 4.96
CA GLU A 24 -11.40 -5.15 3.94
C GLU A 24 -11.93 -4.77 2.55
N LEU A 25 -11.04 -4.65 1.58
CA LEU A 25 -11.38 -4.44 0.18
C LEU A 25 -11.17 -5.74 -0.61
N ALA A 26 -11.93 -5.92 -1.67
CA ALA A 26 -11.64 -6.97 -2.63
C ALA A 26 -10.32 -6.69 -3.37
N ASP A 27 -9.71 -7.72 -3.94
CA ASP A 27 -8.56 -7.51 -4.81
C ASP A 27 -8.95 -6.72 -6.07
N TYR A 28 -8.05 -5.89 -6.56
CA TYR A 28 -8.29 -5.01 -7.71
C TYR A 28 -7.06 -4.92 -8.61
N ASP A 29 -7.27 -4.89 -9.92
CA ASP A 29 -6.19 -4.92 -10.89
C ASP A 29 -5.77 -3.51 -11.33
N VAL A 30 -4.76 -2.96 -10.65
CA VAL A 30 -4.18 -1.64 -10.98
C VAL A 30 -3.50 -1.65 -12.34
N VAL A 31 -2.98 -2.80 -12.79
CA VAL A 31 -2.29 -2.90 -14.08
C VAL A 31 -3.27 -2.73 -15.22
N HIS A 32 -4.41 -3.44 -15.17
CA HIS A 32 -5.48 -3.27 -16.15
C HIS A 32 -6.15 -1.90 -16.05
N TYR A 33 -6.34 -1.38 -14.83
CA TYR A 33 -6.84 -0.02 -14.63
C TYR A 33 -5.96 1.01 -15.35
N ALA A 34 -4.64 0.98 -15.16
CA ALA A 34 -3.73 1.88 -15.86
C ALA A 34 -3.86 1.79 -17.39
N LYS A 35 -3.88 0.57 -17.92
CA LYS A 35 -4.01 0.31 -19.36
C LYS A 35 -5.30 0.87 -19.94
N ALA A 36 -6.41 0.80 -19.22
CA ALA A 36 -7.71 1.32 -19.67
C ALA A 36 -7.68 2.84 -19.93
N PHE A 37 -6.76 3.57 -19.29
CA PHE A 37 -6.55 5.00 -19.48
C PHE A 37 -5.36 5.33 -20.41
N GLY A 38 -4.79 4.34 -21.08
CA GLY A 38 -3.60 4.51 -21.93
C GLY A 38 -2.30 4.72 -21.16
N ALA A 39 -2.29 4.45 -19.84
CA ALA A 39 -1.11 4.51 -19.00
C ALA A 39 -0.39 3.15 -18.92
N LYS A 40 0.87 3.17 -18.47
CA LYS A 40 1.65 1.96 -18.20
C LYS A 40 1.30 1.45 -16.80
N GLY A 41 0.87 0.20 -16.70
CA GLY A 41 0.61 -0.47 -15.41
C GLY A 41 1.66 -1.54 -15.13
N ILE A 42 2.29 -1.52 -13.96
CA ILE A 42 3.31 -2.51 -13.57
C ILE A 42 3.05 -2.95 -12.14
N ARG A 43 2.95 -4.26 -11.91
CA ARG A 43 2.96 -4.86 -10.57
C ARG A 43 4.35 -5.41 -10.27
N ILE A 44 4.84 -5.09 -9.08
CA ILE A 44 6.14 -5.58 -8.61
C ILE A 44 5.99 -6.64 -7.53
N HIS A 45 7.04 -7.46 -7.36
CA HIS A 45 7.10 -8.55 -6.40
C HIS A 45 8.38 -8.53 -5.55
N SER A 46 9.29 -7.57 -5.77
CA SER A 46 10.51 -7.40 -5.00
C SER A 46 10.98 -5.95 -4.95
N MET A 47 11.84 -5.64 -3.98
CA MET A 47 12.46 -4.31 -3.85
C MET A 47 13.44 -4.00 -4.98
N ASP A 48 14.17 -5.00 -5.49
CA ASP A 48 15.07 -4.80 -6.63
C ASP A 48 14.27 -4.44 -7.89
N GLN A 49 13.14 -5.12 -8.10
CA GLN A 49 12.23 -4.79 -9.19
C GLN A 49 11.62 -3.41 -9.01
N PHE A 50 11.28 -3.01 -7.78
CA PHE A 50 10.81 -1.65 -7.48
C PHE A 50 11.81 -0.61 -7.94
N ALA A 51 13.07 -0.74 -7.52
CA ALA A 51 14.11 0.24 -7.83
C ALA A 51 14.32 0.39 -9.34
N GLU A 52 14.28 -0.72 -10.08
CA GLU A 52 14.40 -0.72 -11.54
C GLU A 52 13.19 -0.08 -12.23
N VAL A 53 11.98 -0.51 -11.88
CA VAL A 53 10.73 0.02 -12.47
C VAL A 53 10.57 1.50 -12.13
N PHE A 54 10.96 1.92 -10.93
CA PHE A 54 10.92 3.31 -10.52
C PHE A 54 11.84 4.18 -11.37
N ARG A 55 13.11 3.77 -11.57
CA ARG A 55 14.04 4.49 -12.47
C ARG A 55 13.52 4.57 -13.90
N MET A 56 13.02 3.45 -14.44
CA MET A 56 12.42 3.39 -15.78
C MET A 56 11.23 4.36 -15.88
N SER A 57 10.34 4.38 -14.90
CA SER A 57 9.14 5.24 -14.90
C SER A 57 9.44 6.73 -14.91
N LEU A 58 10.60 7.14 -14.37
CA LEU A 58 11.04 8.54 -14.37
C LEU A 58 11.72 8.94 -15.68
N ALA A 59 12.30 7.99 -16.41
CA ALA A 59 13.03 8.24 -17.66
C ALA A 59 12.11 8.19 -18.89
N GLU A 60 11.06 7.37 -18.86
CA GLU A 60 10.13 7.21 -19.97
C GLU A 60 9.03 8.29 -19.96
N PRO A 61 8.61 8.79 -21.13
CA PRO A 61 7.47 9.70 -21.21
C PRO A 61 6.15 8.98 -20.94
N GLY A 62 5.20 9.68 -20.32
CA GLY A 62 3.85 9.19 -20.06
C GLY A 62 3.57 8.94 -18.58
N VAL A 63 2.41 8.34 -18.29
CA VAL A 63 1.99 8.02 -16.93
C VAL A 63 2.25 6.54 -16.66
N THR A 64 2.92 6.26 -15.53
CA THR A 64 3.13 4.89 -15.03
C THR A 64 2.50 4.74 -13.66
N LEU A 65 1.62 3.74 -13.51
CA LEU A 65 1.09 3.28 -12.22
C LEU A 65 1.88 2.05 -11.79
N ILE A 66 2.60 2.17 -10.68
CA ILE A 66 3.37 1.09 -10.06
C ILE A 66 2.58 0.55 -8.87
N ASP A 67 2.14 -0.70 -8.98
CA ASP A 67 1.43 -1.43 -7.96
C ASP A 67 2.44 -2.16 -7.04
N VAL A 68 2.54 -1.69 -5.80
CA VAL A 68 3.53 -2.12 -4.80
C VAL A 68 2.81 -2.82 -3.65
N PRO A 69 2.86 -4.16 -3.56
CA PRO A 69 2.43 -4.89 -2.38
C PRO A 69 3.27 -4.49 -1.17
N VAL A 70 2.62 -4.22 -0.04
CA VAL A 70 3.27 -3.85 1.21
C VAL A 70 2.77 -4.76 2.33
N ASP A 71 3.70 -5.26 3.13
CA ASP A 71 3.40 -5.94 4.39
C ASP A 71 3.34 -4.91 5.52
N TYR A 72 2.14 -4.70 6.06
CA TYR A 72 1.87 -3.76 7.15
C TYR A 72 1.87 -4.41 8.54
N SER A 73 2.36 -5.65 8.68
CA SER A 73 2.44 -6.36 9.98
C SER A 73 3.14 -5.59 11.10
N ARG A 74 3.99 -4.60 10.77
CA ARG A 74 4.72 -3.77 11.74
C ARG A 74 4.16 -2.36 11.95
N ASN A 75 3.00 -2.03 11.37
CA ASN A 75 2.43 -0.68 11.50
C ASN A 75 2.08 -0.30 12.95
N ILE A 76 1.72 -1.28 13.78
CA ILE A 76 1.44 -1.05 15.20
C ILE A 76 2.70 -0.56 15.95
N GLU A 77 3.87 -1.12 15.65
CA GLU A 77 5.14 -0.69 16.22
C GLU A 77 5.45 0.76 15.83
N LEU A 78 5.28 1.09 14.55
CA LEU A 78 5.47 2.46 14.05
C LEU A 78 4.50 3.45 14.70
N PHE A 79 3.23 3.06 14.90
CA PHE A 79 2.25 3.91 15.57
C PHE A 79 2.65 4.23 17.02
N ALA A 80 3.18 3.24 17.75
CA ALA A 80 3.67 3.42 19.10
C ALA A 80 4.85 4.40 19.17
N GLU A 81 5.80 4.32 18.22
CA GLU A 81 6.92 5.27 18.11
C GLU A 81 6.46 6.71 17.80
N LEU A 82 5.38 6.88 17.03
CA LEU A 82 4.85 8.19 16.66
C LEU A 82 4.04 8.86 17.78
N HIS A 83 3.61 8.10 18.80
CA HIS A 83 2.76 8.58 19.89
C HIS A 83 3.32 8.19 21.26
N ASP A 84 4.54 8.65 21.57
CA ASP A 84 5.11 8.57 22.93
C ASP A 84 4.06 9.00 23.97
N GLY A 85 3.61 8.06 24.79
CA GLY A 85 2.67 8.27 25.91
C GLY A 85 1.17 8.07 25.65
N VAL A 86 0.74 7.52 24.51
CA VAL A 86 -0.71 7.26 24.24
C VAL A 86 -1.16 5.83 24.59
N LEU A 87 -0.21 4.90 24.80
CA LEU A 87 -0.49 3.50 25.10
C LEU A 87 -0.24 3.11 26.58
N ASP A 88 0.03 4.09 27.45
CA ASP A 88 0.10 3.91 28.92
C ASP A 88 -1.27 4.13 29.59
#